data_AF-A0AAV9B1B6-F1
#
_entry.id   AF-A0AAV9B1B6-F1
#
_cell.length_a   1.000
_cell.length_b   1.000
_cell.length_c   1.000
_cell.angle_alpha   90.00
_cell.angle_beta   90.00
_cell.angle_gamma   90.00
#
_symmetry.space_group_name_H-M   'P 1'
#
loop_
_entity.id
_entity.type
_entity.pdbx_description
1 polymer ?
#
loop_
_entity_poly.entity_id
_entity_poly.type
_entity_poly.pdbx_seq_one_letter_code
_entity_poly.pdbx_strand_id
1 'polypeptide(L)'
;MSINKWDGRRDKLTRAPTCNAPIVIAKGGFSGLFPSSGSYAYQTALHTSLPNVVLWCDVQLTKDGVGICVPNILLNNCTSIPYVYPKFQKSYLVNGVLLKGWFSKDFTFTQLQKVPLTQGIYSRTPQFDNVEAINAVSDVTQLKPPGLWLNIQNLTFIKTFASGILVPKNYIWPVSPTVYLESPTSIVKDAHKAGLEIYASDFANDVVFAYNYSYDPVAEYLSFVDNPGFSVDGVLTDFPVTASEAIENPLVITHNGASGMYPGCTDLAYKQAVDDKVDIIDCNVQITSDKVPICLSSIDLIQGTTVTQVPPFTSRTSTIPQIQDTAGIFTFNLTWEEIQKLRPEISNPELEYRLVRNPAYKNAGSFWKLSDFLAFAKDKPIKGVMLIIENAIYLTKKLVKNNPNKCLHHPLNVVLSAKTRLQEKRKLARVDHKSSSTEVNIVCPY
;
A
#
# COMPACT_ATOMS: atom_id res chain seq x y z
N MET A 1 -30.08 -17.39 27.87
CA MET A 1 -29.07 -16.44 28.35
C MET A 1 -29.24 -15.15 27.55
N SER A 2 -29.36 -14.02 28.26
CA SER A 2 -29.88 -12.76 27.73
C SER A 2 -29.11 -12.24 26.51
N ILE A 3 -29.84 -11.96 25.43
CA ILE A 3 -29.34 -11.24 24.26
C ILE A 3 -29.18 -9.78 24.69
N ASN A 4 -27.94 -9.33 24.84
CA ASN A 4 -27.66 -7.91 25.02
C ASN A 4 -28.01 -7.19 23.71
N LYS A 5 -29.12 -6.45 23.74
CA LYS A 5 -29.53 -5.51 22.70
C LYS A 5 -28.55 -4.34 22.74
N TRP A 6 -27.85 -4.08 21.64
CA TRP A 6 -26.97 -2.92 21.50
C TRP A 6 -27.85 -1.65 21.44
N ASP A 7 -27.86 -0.86 22.52
CA ASP A 7 -28.50 0.47 22.56
C ASP A 7 -27.49 1.50 22.02
N GLY A 8 -27.61 1.81 20.73
CA GLY A 8 -26.85 2.85 20.06
C GLY A 8 -27.43 4.26 20.25
N ARG A 9 -27.86 4.65 21.45
CA ARG A 9 -28.17 6.05 21.77
C ARG A 9 -26.90 6.91 21.65
N ARG A 10 -26.71 7.49 20.47
CA ARG A 10 -25.83 8.64 20.24
C ARG A 10 -26.58 9.89 20.67
N ASP A 11 -26.08 10.56 21.70
CA ASP A 11 -26.51 11.91 22.05
C ASP A 11 -26.33 12.85 20.84
N LYS A 12 -27.41 13.57 20.52
CA LYS A 12 -27.43 14.61 19.49
C LYS A 12 -26.57 15.80 19.96
N LEU A 13 -25.31 15.84 19.54
CA LEU A 13 -24.57 17.10 19.41
C LEU A 13 -23.81 17.13 18.08
N THR A 14 -24.31 17.99 17.18
CA THR A 14 -23.64 18.65 16.04
C THR A 14 -22.70 17.82 15.15
N ARG A 15 -23.19 17.54 13.94
CA ARG A 15 -22.50 16.95 12.78
C ARG A 15 -21.09 17.49 12.52
N ALA A 16 -20.12 16.58 12.44
CA ALA A 16 -18.95 16.59 11.56
C ALA A 16 -18.80 15.16 10.98
N PRO A 17 -18.33 14.97 9.73
CA PRO A 17 -18.12 13.64 9.17
C PRO A 17 -16.99 12.97 9.95
N THR A 18 -17.28 11.92 10.69
CA THR A 18 -16.28 11.18 11.47
C THR A 18 -15.41 10.38 10.51
N CYS A 19 -14.18 10.87 10.28
CA CYS A 19 -13.05 10.10 9.74
C CYS A 19 -12.68 8.97 10.69
N ASN A 20 -13.46 7.89 10.70
CA ASN A 20 -13.00 6.64 11.28
C ASN A 20 -12.16 5.93 10.21
N ALA A 21 -10.96 5.45 10.59
CA ALA A 21 -10.17 4.58 9.72
C ALA A 21 -11.04 3.36 9.33
N PRO A 22 -11.09 2.98 8.06
CA PRO A 22 -11.90 1.85 7.61
C PRO A 22 -11.38 0.52 8.16
N ILE A 23 -12.26 -0.47 8.16
CA ILE A 23 -12.06 -1.75 8.85
C ILE A 23 -11.50 -2.79 7.88
N VAL A 24 -10.50 -3.54 8.32
CA VAL A 24 -9.98 -4.71 7.58
C VAL A 24 -10.87 -5.92 7.85
N ILE A 25 -11.38 -6.54 6.80
CA ILE A 25 -12.20 -7.76 6.88
C ILE A 25 -11.45 -8.93 6.20
N ALA A 26 -11.10 -9.97 6.95
CA ALA A 26 -10.30 -11.10 6.47
C ALA A 26 -11.19 -12.21 5.86
N LYS A 27 -11.28 -12.27 4.53
CA LYS A 27 -12.08 -13.25 3.74
C LYS A 27 -11.69 -14.71 4.03
N GLY A 28 -12.44 -15.36 4.92
CA GLY A 28 -12.11 -16.71 5.36
C GLY A 28 -10.74 -16.78 6.06
N GLY A 29 -10.33 -15.71 6.74
CA GLY A 29 -9.03 -15.60 7.41
C GLY A 29 -7.87 -15.28 6.44
N PHE A 30 -6.66 -15.75 6.74
CA PHE A 30 -5.46 -15.61 5.91
C PHE A 30 -5.47 -16.63 4.76
N SER A 31 -6.48 -16.53 3.90
CA SER A 31 -6.75 -17.51 2.84
C SER A 31 -5.75 -17.49 1.67
N GLY A 32 -4.83 -16.51 1.63
CA GLY A 32 -3.71 -16.48 0.68
C GLY A 32 -2.66 -17.56 0.96
N LEU A 33 -2.56 -18.05 2.19
CA LEU A 33 -1.62 -19.10 2.60
C LEU A 33 -2.32 -20.42 2.93
N PHE A 34 -3.46 -20.36 3.61
CA PHE A 34 -4.21 -21.53 4.08
C PHE A 34 -5.52 -21.73 3.29
N PRO A 35 -6.10 -22.95 3.27
CA PRO A 35 -7.46 -23.14 2.81
C PRO A 35 -8.42 -22.17 3.50
N SER A 36 -9.23 -21.48 2.70
CA SER A 36 -10.15 -20.45 3.18
C SER A 36 -11.11 -21.01 4.23
N SER A 37 -11.40 -20.21 5.25
CA SER A 37 -12.28 -20.55 6.38
C SER A 37 -11.78 -21.69 7.27
N GLY A 38 -10.52 -22.12 7.10
CA GLY A 38 -9.82 -23.01 8.02
C GLY A 38 -9.41 -22.33 9.33
N SER A 39 -9.11 -23.12 10.35
CA SER A 39 -8.76 -22.57 11.67
C SER A 39 -7.40 -21.90 11.65
N TYR A 40 -6.43 -22.45 10.90
CA TYR A 40 -5.15 -21.78 10.67
C TYR A 40 -5.32 -20.45 9.94
N ALA A 41 -6.24 -20.37 8.98
CA ALA A 41 -6.52 -19.12 8.28
C ALA A 41 -7.05 -18.06 9.26
N TYR A 42 -8.04 -18.40 10.09
CA TYR A 42 -8.63 -17.46 11.04
C TYR A 42 -7.67 -17.05 12.16
N GLN A 43 -6.95 -18.00 12.76
CA GLN A 43 -6.00 -17.70 13.82
C GLN A 43 -4.84 -16.85 13.32
N THR A 44 -4.31 -17.16 12.14
CA THR A 44 -3.22 -16.36 11.56
C THR A 44 -3.70 -14.93 11.27
N ALA A 45 -4.92 -14.76 10.73
CA ALA A 45 -5.48 -13.43 10.51
C ALA A 45 -5.59 -12.60 11.79
N LEU A 46 -5.97 -13.21 12.92
CA LEU A 46 -6.02 -12.51 14.22
C LEU A 46 -4.63 -12.15 14.77
N HIS A 47 -3.61 -12.95 14.48
CA HIS A 47 -2.26 -12.73 15.00
C HIS A 47 -1.40 -11.79 14.14
N THR A 48 -1.65 -11.73 12.83
CA THR A 48 -0.80 -10.99 11.89
C THR A 48 -1.46 -9.73 11.33
N SER A 49 -2.75 -9.50 11.61
CA SER A 49 -3.47 -8.30 11.15
C SER A 49 -3.61 -7.24 12.25
N LEU A 50 -4.35 -6.17 11.97
CA LEU A 50 -4.63 -5.10 12.92
C LEU A 50 -5.47 -5.61 14.11
N PRO A 51 -5.35 -5.01 15.32
CA PRO A 51 -6.12 -5.43 16.49
C PRO A 51 -7.65 -5.33 16.34
N ASN A 52 -8.14 -4.59 15.34
CA ASN A 52 -9.56 -4.44 15.01
C ASN A 52 -10.01 -5.25 13.78
N VAL A 53 -9.20 -6.20 13.30
CA VAL A 53 -9.54 -7.05 12.16
C VAL A 53 -10.87 -7.79 12.40
N VAL A 54 -11.72 -7.80 11.38
CA VAL A 54 -12.99 -8.53 11.37
C VAL A 54 -12.80 -9.82 10.58
N LEU A 55 -13.19 -10.96 11.12
CA LEU A 55 -13.16 -12.21 10.36
C LEU A 55 -14.40 -12.31 9.48
N TRP A 56 -14.25 -12.85 8.28
CA TRP A 56 -15.36 -13.10 7.37
C TRP A 56 -15.64 -14.60 7.24
N CYS A 57 -16.91 -14.95 7.35
CA CYS A 57 -17.41 -16.30 7.12
C CYS A 57 -18.51 -16.25 6.07
N ASP A 58 -18.27 -16.91 4.93
CA ASP A 58 -19.33 -17.21 3.96
C ASP A 58 -20.17 -18.36 4.53
N VAL A 59 -21.33 -18.00 5.09
CA VAL A 59 -22.18 -18.96 5.80
C VAL A 59 -22.96 -19.79 4.80
N GLN A 60 -22.81 -21.09 4.88
CA GLN A 60 -23.73 -22.05 4.27
C GLN A 60 -24.44 -22.83 5.38
N LEU A 61 -25.70 -23.19 5.18
CA LEU A 61 -26.45 -24.01 6.12
C LEU A 61 -26.33 -25.49 5.73
N THR A 62 -26.10 -26.34 6.74
CA THR A 62 -26.14 -27.80 6.62
C THR A 62 -27.58 -28.31 6.70
N LYS A 63 -27.78 -29.60 6.39
CA LYS A 63 -29.09 -30.28 6.46
C LYS A 63 -29.75 -30.17 7.84
N ASP A 64 -28.94 -30.20 8.89
CA ASP A 64 -29.34 -30.09 10.30
C ASP A 64 -29.35 -28.64 10.83
N GLY A 65 -29.23 -27.64 9.96
CA GLY A 65 -29.39 -26.23 10.29
C GLY A 65 -28.17 -25.57 10.95
N VAL A 66 -27.00 -26.21 10.90
CA VAL A 66 -25.75 -25.64 11.40
C VAL A 66 -25.15 -24.71 10.34
N GLY A 67 -24.74 -23.50 10.75
CA GLY A 67 -23.99 -22.58 9.90
C GLY A 67 -22.53 -22.98 9.83
N ILE A 68 -22.02 -23.24 8.62
CA ILE A 68 -20.61 -23.54 8.35
C ILE A 68 -19.96 -22.43 7.52
N CYS A 69 -18.65 -22.23 7.71
CA CYS A 69 -17.87 -21.26 6.95
C CYS A 69 -17.22 -21.94 5.74
N VAL A 70 -17.77 -21.72 4.55
CA VAL A 70 -17.21 -22.21 3.29
C VAL A 70 -17.47 -21.21 2.15
N PRO A 71 -16.44 -20.85 1.36
CA PRO A 71 -16.53 -19.76 0.38
C PRO A 71 -17.37 -20.09 -0.85
N ASN A 72 -17.64 -21.36 -1.13
CA ASN A 72 -18.32 -21.82 -2.34
C ASN A 72 -19.58 -22.61 -2.00
N ILE A 73 -20.65 -22.37 -2.76
CA ILE A 73 -21.88 -23.18 -2.68
C ILE A 73 -21.66 -24.62 -3.15
N LEU A 74 -20.74 -24.80 -4.12
CA LEU A 74 -20.24 -26.11 -4.55
C LEU A 74 -19.05 -26.48 -3.68
N LEU A 75 -19.26 -27.41 -2.75
CA LEU A 75 -18.23 -27.81 -1.78
C LEU A 75 -16.97 -28.37 -2.45
N ASN A 76 -17.11 -29.00 -3.63
CA ASN A 76 -15.99 -29.55 -4.38
C ASN A 76 -15.00 -28.50 -4.92
N ASN A 77 -15.31 -27.20 -4.83
CA ASN A 77 -14.39 -26.15 -5.26
C ASN A 77 -13.32 -25.83 -4.22
N CYS A 78 -13.52 -26.20 -2.95
CA CYS A 78 -12.62 -25.84 -1.86
C CYS A 78 -12.49 -26.94 -0.79
N THR A 79 -12.86 -28.18 -1.14
CA THR A 79 -12.80 -29.33 -0.24
C THR A 79 -12.51 -30.61 -1.02
N SER A 80 -12.04 -31.64 -0.31
CA SER A 80 -11.86 -32.98 -0.88
C SER A 80 -13.15 -33.83 -0.86
N ILE A 81 -14.32 -33.19 -0.81
CA ILE A 81 -15.62 -33.88 -0.83
C ILE A 81 -15.83 -34.85 -2.00
N PRO A 82 -15.25 -34.65 -3.21
CA PRO A 82 -15.38 -35.64 -4.28
C PRO A 82 -14.75 -36.99 -3.95
N TYR A 83 -13.72 -37.02 -3.10
CA TYR A 83 -13.04 -38.23 -2.67
C TYR A 83 -13.72 -38.89 -1.47
N VAL A 84 -14.32 -38.09 -0.58
CA VAL A 84 -15.04 -38.58 0.60
C VAL A 84 -16.43 -39.11 0.25
N TYR A 85 -17.16 -38.43 -0.66
CA TYR A 85 -18.54 -38.77 -1.05
C TYR A 85 -18.72 -38.84 -2.59
N PRO A 86 -17.98 -39.69 -3.32
CA PRO A 86 -17.89 -39.66 -4.78
C PRO A 86 -19.21 -39.85 -5.54
N LYS A 87 -20.21 -40.50 -4.92
CA LYS A 87 -21.49 -40.83 -5.55
C LYS A 87 -22.64 -39.88 -5.16
N PHE A 88 -22.34 -38.78 -4.45
CA PHE A 88 -23.35 -37.93 -3.81
C PHE A 88 -23.59 -36.60 -4.52
N GLN A 89 -23.22 -36.47 -5.79
CA GLN A 89 -23.53 -35.28 -6.57
C GLN A 89 -25.05 -35.11 -6.74
N LYS A 90 -25.51 -33.88 -6.57
CA LYS A 90 -26.89 -33.44 -6.82
C LYS A 90 -26.90 -32.29 -7.81
N SER A 91 -28.08 -32.01 -8.36
CA SER A 91 -28.31 -30.85 -9.22
C SER A 91 -29.38 -29.97 -8.59
N TYR A 92 -29.11 -28.67 -8.51
CA TYR A 92 -30.09 -27.69 -8.02
C TYR A 92 -30.08 -26.45 -8.90
N LEU A 93 -31.25 -25.83 -9.02
CA LEU A 93 -31.35 -24.46 -9.53
C LEU A 93 -30.96 -23.50 -8.41
N VAL A 94 -29.88 -22.75 -8.63
CA VAL A 94 -29.40 -21.70 -7.73
C VAL A 94 -29.44 -20.41 -8.53
N ASN A 95 -30.31 -19.48 -8.11
CA ASN A 95 -30.53 -18.21 -8.81
C ASN A 95 -30.83 -18.40 -10.32
N GLY A 96 -31.61 -19.43 -10.67
CA GLY A 96 -31.98 -19.74 -12.05
C GLY A 96 -30.93 -20.53 -12.86
N VAL A 97 -29.73 -20.75 -12.32
CA VAL A 97 -28.67 -21.53 -12.96
C VAL A 97 -28.67 -22.96 -12.42
N LEU A 98 -28.69 -23.96 -13.29
CA LEU A 98 -28.58 -25.36 -12.90
C LEU A 98 -27.13 -25.69 -12.56
N LEU A 99 -26.84 -25.84 -11.26
CA LEU A 99 -25.53 -26.25 -10.76
C LEU A 99 -25.56 -27.74 -10.40
N LYS A 100 -24.47 -28.45 -10.70
CA LYS A 100 -24.27 -29.87 -10.35
C LYS A 100 -23.01 -30.03 -9.51
N GLY A 101 -23.12 -30.69 -8.36
CA GLY A 101 -22.00 -30.92 -7.44
C GLY A 101 -22.47 -31.32 -6.04
N TRP A 102 -21.68 -30.97 -5.03
CA TRP A 102 -21.99 -31.25 -3.61
C TRP A 102 -22.39 -29.97 -2.90
N PHE A 103 -23.54 -29.99 -2.21
CA PHE A 103 -24.11 -28.82 -1.55
C PHE A 103 -24.21 -29.07 -0.04
N SER A 104 -23.87 -28.08 0.77
CA SER A 104 -23.90 -28.18 2.24
C SER A 104 -25.24 -28.68 2.80
N LYS A 105 -26.35 -28.23 2.19
CA LYS A 105 -27.72 -28.59 2.60
C LYS A 105 -28.03 -30.09 2.52
N ASP A 106 -27.21 -30.87 1.82
CA ASP A 106 -27.41 -32.31 1.65
C ASP A 106 -26.73 -33.15 2.75
N PHE A 107 -25.89 -32.53 3.58
CA PHE A 107 -25.06 -33.18 4.60
C PHE A 107 -25.35 -32.60 5.98
N THR A 108 -25.26 -33.42 7.03
CA THR A 108 -25.20 -32.92 8.40
C THR A 108 -23.82 -32.35 8.72
N PHE A 109 -23.70 -31.49 9.74
CA PHE A 109 -22.39 -30.96 10.13
C PHE A 109 -21.40 -32.06 10.49
N THR A 110 -21.83 -33.09 11.24
CA THR A 110 -20.99 -34.24 11.60
C THR A 110 -20.47 -35.02 10.39
N GLN A 111 -21.20 -35.02 9.26
CA GLN A 111 -20.71 -35.60 8.01
C GLN A 111 -19.64 -34.71 7.38
N LEU A 112 -19.85 -33.39 7.35
CA LEU A 112 -18.91 -32.43 6.77
C LEU A 112 -17.63 -32.23 7.58
N GLN A 113 -17.64 -32.49 8.89
CA GLN A 113 -16.41 -32.50 9.70
C GLN A 113 -15.39 -33.56 9.24
N LYS A 114 -15.82 -34.55 8.46
CA LYS A 114 -14.94 -35.59 7.86
C LYS A 114 -14.40 -35.18 6.49
N VAL A 115 -14.76 -34.00 6.01
CA VAL A 115 -14.40 -33.49 4.69
C VAL A 115 -13.33 -32.41 4.88
N PRO A 116 -12.07 -32.70 4.50
CA PRO A 116 -11.01 -31.73 4.58
C PRO A 116 -11.17 -30.55 3.60
N LEU A 117 -10.70 -29.38 4.03
CA LEU A 117 -10.54 -28.19 3.19
C LEU A 117 -9.35 -28.35 2.23
N THR A 118 -9.47 -27.73 1.06
CA THR A 118 -8.40 -27.61 0.05
C THR A 118 -8.36 -26.18 -0.48
N GLN A 119 -7.29 -25.82 -1.20
CA GLN A 119 -7.24 -24.50 -1.83
C GLN A 119 -8.43 -24.31 -2.79
N GLY A 120 -9.10 -23.16 -2.68
CA GLY A 120 -10.15 -22.77 -3.61
C GLY A 120 -9.62 -22.16 -4.91
N ILE A 121 -8.33 -21.82 -4.94
CA ILE A 121 -7.63 -21.21 -6.07
C ILE A 121 -6.36 -22.03 -6.31
N TYR A 122 -6.28 -22.71 -7.45
CA TYR A 122 -5.20 -23.66 -7.76
C TYR A 122 -3.81 -23.04 -7.94
N SER A 123 -3.71 -21.71 -8.10
CA SER A 123 -2.41 -21.01 -8.07
C SER A 123 -1.84 -20.85 -6.67
N ARG A 124 -2.64 -21.05 -5.61
CA ARG A 124 -2.20 -21.00 -4.21
C ARG A 124 -1.55 -22.32 -3.80
N THR A 125 -0.66 -22.26 -2.81
CA THR A 125 0.12 -23.43 -2.38
C THR A 125 -0.78 -24.59 -1.91
N PRO A 126 -0.58 -25.83 -2.40
CA PRO A 126 -1.29 -27.02 -1.93
C PRO A 126 -0.77 -27.56 -0.58
N GLN A 127 0.26 -26.95 -0.01
CA GLN A 127 0.98 -27.46 1.15
C GLN A 127 0.09 -27.71 2.38
N PHE A 128 -1.04 -27.02 2.46
CA PHE A 128 -1.98 -27.08 3.58
C PHE A 128 -3.31 -27.76 3.23
N ASP A 129 -3.41 -28.35 2.03
CA ASP A 129 -4.59 -29.11 1.64
C ASP A 129 -4.75 -30.36 2.50
N ASN A 130 -6.00 -30.72 2.76
CA ASN A 130 -6.37 -31.92 3.50
C ASN A 130 -5.90 -31.97 4.97
N VAL A 131 -5.49 -30.83 5.53
CA VAL A 131 -5.03 -30.72 6.91
C VAL A 131 -6.17 -30.41 7.89
N GLU A 132 -7.07 -29.50 7.52
CA GLU A 132 -8.14 -29.01 8.41
C GLU A 132 -9.55 -29.38 7.89
N ALA A 133 -10.50 -29.51 8.82
CA ALA A 133 -11.91 -29.72 8.50
C ALA A 133 -12.67 -28.39 8.38
N ILE A 134 -13.89 -28.45 7.85
CA ILE A 134 -14.81 -27.31 7.77
C ILE A 134 -15.20 -26.82 9.18
N ASN A 135 -15.05 -25.52 9.43
CA ASN A 135 -15.46 -24.88 10.67
C ASN A 135 -16.96 -24.53 10.69
N ALA A 136 -17.60 -24.69 11.85
CA ALA A 136 -18.87 -24.04 12.12
C ALA A 136 -18.66 -22.56 12.49
N VAL A 137 -19.69 -21.73 12.30
CA VAL A 137 -19.68 -20.33 12.74
C VAL A 137 -19.36 -20.23 14.25
N SER A 138 -19.84 -21.18 15.06
CA SER A 138 -19.55 -21.25 16.49
C SER A 138 -18.06 -21.40 16.80
N ASP A 139 -17.33 -22.15 15.98
CA ASP A 139 -15.89 -22.38 16.17
C ASP A 139 -15.12 -21.08 15.91
N VAL A 140 -15.51 -20.32 14.89
CA VAL A 140 -14.95 -19.00 14.58
C VAL A 140 -15.26 -17.98 15.69
N THR A 141 -16.48 -18.02 16.27
CA THR A 141 -16.82 -17.12 17.39
C THR A 141 -16.03 -17.42 18.66
N GLN A 142 -15.59 -18.66 18.88
CA GLN A 142 -14.76 -19.03 20.04
C GLN A 142 -13.37 -18.41 19.99
N LEU A 143 -12.89 -18.00 18.80
CA LEU A 143 -11.66 -17.23 18.64
C LEU A 143 -11.78 -15.80 19.18
N LYS A 144 -13.00 -15.35 19.52
CA LYS A 144 -13.32 -14.01 20.03
C LYS A 144 -12.75 -12.89 19.14
N PRO A 145 -13.03 -12.89 17.83
CA PRO A 145 -12.54 -11.83 16.96
C PRO A 145 -13.17 -10.48 17.35
N PRO A 146 -12.47 -9.35 17.10
CA PRO A 146 -13.02 -8.00 17.30
C PRO A 146 -14.37 -7.77 16.57
N GLY A 147 -14.57 -8.45 15.45
CA GLY A 147 -15.88 -8.60 14.80
C GLY A 147 -15.93 -9.84 13.90
N LEU A 148 -17.14 -10.30 13.58
CA LEU A 148 -17.41 -11.41 12.66
C LEU A 148 -18.48 -11.00 11.65
N TRP A 149 -18.12 -11.00 10.37
CA TRP A 149 -19.03 -10.68 9.27
C TRP A 149 -19.63 -11.96 8.68
N LEU A 150 -20.97 -11.99 8.55
CA LEU A 150 -21.71 -13.10 7.95
C LEU A 150 -22.35 -12.64 6.63
N ASN A 151 -22.02 -13.30 5.52
CA ASN A 151 -22.56 -12.99 4.20
C ASN A 151 -23.91 -13.69 3.95
N ILE A 152 -24.97 -12.94 3.62
CA ILE A 152 -26.32 -13.47 3.29
C ILE A 152 -26.83 -12.73 2.06
N GLN A 153 -27.35 -13.42 1.04
CA GLN A 153 -27.80 -12.81 -0.22
C GLN A 153 -29.34 -12.65 -0.31
N ASN A 154 -29.87 -11.42 -0.16
CA ASN A 154 -31.17 -10.87 -0.68
C ASN A 154 -31.45 -9.43 -0.17
N LEU A 155 -31.33 -8.37 -0.99
CA LEU A 155 -31.25 -6.95 -0.56
C LEU A 155 -32.45 -6.37 0.21
N THR A 156 -33.69 -6.69 -0.15
CA THR A 156 -34.89 -6.14 0.52
C THR A 156 -35.19 -6.84 1.85
N PHE A 157 -34.74 -8.08 1.99
CA PHE A 157 -34.76 -8.85 3.22
C PHE A 157 -33.56 -8.44 4.12
N ILE A 158 -32.37 -8.24 3.53
CA ILE A 158 -31.10 -7.87 4.18
C ILE A 158 -31.25 -6.67 5.10
N LYS A 159 -31.95 -5.59 4.70
CA LYS A 159 -32.05 -4.40 5.57
C LYS A 159 -32.74 -4.69 6.92
N THR A 160 -33.57 -5.73 7.00
CA THR A 160 -34.23 -6.10 8.25
C THR A 160 -33.28 -6.72 9.29
N PHE A 161 -32.08 -7.17 8.88
CA PHE A 161 -31.11 -7.82 9.77
C PHE A 161 -29.63 -7.46 9.55
N ALA A 162 -29.29 -6.65 8.54
CA ALA A 162 -27.91 -6.29 8.21
C ALA A 162 -27.70 -4.78 8.07
N SER A 163 -26.50 -4.34 8.47
CA SER A 163 -26.07 -2.93 8.41
C SER A 163 -25.37 -2.58 7.09
N GLY A 164 -24.84 -3.57 6.36
CA GLY A 164 -24.16 -3.34 5.10
C GLY A 164 -24.14 -4.56 4.18
N ILE A 165 -23.69 -4.36 2.95
CA ILE A 165 -23.64 -5.35 1.87
C ILE A 165 -22.25 -5.41 1.26
N LEU A 166 -21.79 -6.60 0.91
CA LEU A 166 -20.56 -6.79 0.14
C LEU A 166 -20.91 -7.10 -1.31
N VAL A 167 -20.24 -6.43 -2.24
CA VAL A 167 -20.54 -6.51 -3.67
C VAL A 167 -19.24 -6.64 -4.47
N PRO A 168 -19.14 -7.58 -5.44
CA PRO A 168 -18.00 -7.64 -6.38
C PRO A 168 -17.72 -6.29 -7.06
N LYS A 169 -16.44 -5.91 -7.18
CA LYS A 169 -16.04 -4.61 -7.76
C LYS A 169 -16.64 -4.37 -9.15
N ASN A 170 -16.80 -5.41 -9.96
CA ASN A 170 -17.40 -5.33 -11.30
C ASN A 170 -18.91 -5.02 -11.32
N TYR A 171 -19.62 -5.20 -10.20
CA TYR A 171 -21.03 -4.82 -10.08
C TYR A 171 -21.18 -3.34 -9.71
N ILE A 172 -20.14 -2.76 -9.13
CA ILE A 172 -20.04 -1.34 -8.80
C ILE A 172 -19.52 -0.58 -10.02
N TRP A 173 -18.41 -1.03 -10.58
CA TRP A 173 -17.77 -0.44 -11.75
C TRP A 173 -17.46 -1.53 -12.78
N PRO A 174 -18.35 -1.74 -13.77
CA PRO A 174 -18.17 -2.79 -14.76
C PRO A 174 -16.92 -2.57 -15.60
N VAL A 175 -16.35 -3.69 -16.05
CA VAL A 175 -15.17 -3.74 -16.92
C VAL A 175 -15.58 -4.41 -18.23
N SER A 176 -15.26 -3.78 -19.36
CA SER A 176 -15.57 -4.28 -20.69
C SER A 176 -14.76 -5.56 -21.01
N PRO A 177 -15.13 -6.34 -22.05
CA PRO A 177 -14.33 -7.47 -22.52
C PRO A 177 -12.91 -7.09 -22.97
N THR A 178 -12.67 -5.82 -23.28
CA THR A 178 -11.33 -5.28 -23.60
C THR A 178 -10.58 -4.79 -22.37
N VAL A 179 -11.09 -5.08 -21.18
CA VAL A 179 -10.47 -4.82 -19.86
C VAL A 179 -10.33 -3.31 -19.56
N TYR A 180 -11.34 -2.52 -19.97
CA TYR A 180 -11.45 -1.09 -19.63
C TYR A 180 -12.70 -0.83 -18.78
N LEU A 181 -12.61 0.14 -17.87
CA LEU A 181 -13.75 0.57 -17.05
C LEU A 181 -14.88 1.13 -17.94
N GLU A 182 -16.11 0.73 -17.65
CA GLU A 182 -17.32 1.30 -18.23
C GLU A 182 -17.89 2.41 -17.33
N SER A 183 -19.16 2.78 -17.50
CA SER A 183 -19.82 3.69 -16.57
C SER A 183 -20.15 2.96 -15.26
N PRO A 184 -19.89 3.56 -14.08
CA PRO A 184 -20.22 2.95 -12.80
C PRO A 184 -21.74 2.85 -12.61
N THR A 185 -22.18 1.80 -11.92
CA THR A 185 -23.60 1.55 -11.65
C THR A 185 -24.12 2.43 -10.51
N SER A 186 -25.43 2.42 -10.28
CA SER A 186 -26.06 3.17 -9.17
C SER A 186 -25.98 2.45 -7.82
N ILE A 187 -25.47 1.21 -7.76
CA ILE A 187 -25.64 0.30 -6.60
C ILE A 187 -25.10 0.88 -5.29
N VAL A 188 -23.99 1.62 -5.34
CA VAL A 188 -23.40 2.28 -4.15
C VAL A 188 -24.35 3.34 -3.61
N LYS A 189 -24.88 4.20 -4.50
CA LYS A 189 -25.84 5.25 -4.13
C LYS A 189 -27.16 4.66 -3.62
N ASP A 190 -27.63 3.59 -4.26
CA ASP A 190 -28.86 2.91 -3.88
C ASP A 190 -28.74 2.25 -2.50
N ALA A 191 -27.59 1.61 -2.21
CA ALA A 191 -27.28 1.04 -0.89
C ALA A 191 -27.27 2.13 0.19
N HIS A 192 -26.54 3.23 -0.04
CA HIS A 192 -26.51 4.37 0.89
C HIS A 192 -27.89 4.99 1.10
N LYS A 193 -28.70 5.13 0.04
CA LYS A 193 -30.08 5.64 0.13
C LYS A 193 -30.98 4.70 0.96
N ALA A 194 -30.72 3.39 0.91
CA ALA A 194 -31.39 2.40 1.76
C ALA A 194 -30.82 2.34 3.20
N GLY A 195 -29.80 3.15 3.50
CA GLY A 195 -29.11 3.18 4.79
C GLY A 195 -28.24 1.94 5.04
N LEU A 196 -27.74 1.30 3.99
CA LEU A 196 -26.78 0.20 4.06
C LEU A 196 -25.38 0.73 3.75
N GLU A 197 -24.39 0.28 4.52
CA GLU A 197 -22.99 0.38 4.11
C GLU A 197 -22.74 -0.56 2.92
N ILE A 198 -21.83 -0.23 2.03
CA ILE A 198 -21.45 -1.07 0.89
C ILE A 198 -19.94 -1.25 0.82
N TYR A 199 -19.51 -2.50 0.71
CA TYR A 199 -18.11 -2.90 0.64
C TYR A 199 -17.84 -3.52 -0.73
N ALA A 200 -16.73 -3.17 -1.36
CA ALA A 200 -16.35 -3.72 -2.67
C ALA A 200 -15.44 -4.96 -2.50
N SER A 201 -15.70 -6.05 -3.20
CA SER A 201 -14.88 -7.27 -3.16
C SER A 201 -14.11 -7.54 -4.45
N ASP A 202 -13.27 -8.58 -4.40
CA ASP A 202 -12.51 -9.13 -5.53
C ASP A 202 -11.34 -8.25 -5.99
N PHE A 203 -10.71 -7.57 -5.03
CA PHE A 203 -9.40 -6.95 -5.23
C PHE A 203 -8.28 -7.96 -4.99
N ALA A 204 -7.38 -8.03 -5.96
CA ALA A 204 -6.19 -8.88 -5.93
C ALA A 204 -5.10 -8.24 -6.82
N ASN A 205 -3.85 -8.31 -6.39
CA ASN A 205 -2.73 -7.66 -7.09
C ASN A 205 -2.17 -8.51 -8.23
N ASP A 206 -2.44 -9.81 -8.21
CA ASP A 206 -1.86 -10.85 -9.06
C ASP A 206 -2.84 -11.37 -10.12
N VAL A 207 -3.87 -10.58 -10.42
CA VAL A 207 -4.85 -10.86 -11.47
C VAL A 207 -4.91 -9.72 -12.47
N VAL A 208 -5.45 -9.97 -13.66
CA VAL A 208 -5.69 -8.92 -14.63
C VAL A 208 -6.84 -8.03 -14.14
N PHE A 209 -6.58 -6.75 -13.95
CA PHE A 209 -7.57 -5.72 -13.65
C PHE A 209 -7.56 -4.61 -14.72
N ALA A 210 -8.48 -3.65 -14.61
CA ALA A 210 -8.72 -2.67 -15.67
C ALA A 210 -7.45 -1.91 -16.07
N TYR A 211 -7.22 -1.78 -17.39
CA TYR A 211 -6.08 -1.04 -17.95
C TYR A 211 -6.05 0.43 -17.54
N ASN A 212 -7.20 0.99 -17.14
CA ASN A 212 -7.31 2.33 -16.58
C ASN A 212 -6.39 2.58 -15.39
N TYR A 213 -6.01 1.53 -14.66
CA TYR A 213 -5.12 1.62 -13.49
C TYR A 213 -3.64 1.38 -13.84
N SER A 214 -3.29 1.15 -15.10
CA SER A 214 -1.90 0.89 -15.53
C SER A 214 -1.18 -0.22 -14.74
N TYR A 215 -1.93 -1.25 -14.31
CA TYR A 215 -1.43 -2.31 -13.43
C TYR A 215 -0.93 -1.83 -12.06
N ASP A 216 -1.31 -0.64 -11.62
CA ASP A 216 -1.10 -0.15 -10.27
C ASP A 216 -2.30 -0.56 -9.38
N PRO A 217 -2.11 -1.52 -8.46
CA PRO A 217 -3.19 -1.95 -7.60
C PRO A 217 -3.59 -0.85 -6.59
N VAL A 218 -2.67 0.03 -6.17
CA VAL A 218 -2.99 1.15 -5.25
C VAL A 218 -3.95 2.13 -5.93
N ALA A 219 -3.72 2.45 -7.20
CA ALA A 219 -4.62 3.27 -8.00
C ALA A 219 -6.01 2.63 -8.17
N GLU A 220 -6.08 1.30 -8.28
CA GLU A 220 -7.36 0.57 -8.30
C GLU A 220 -8.09 0.72 -6.95
N TYR A 221 -7.44 0.54 -5.80
CA TYR A 221 -8.12 0.72 -4.50
C TYR A 221 -8.63 2.17 -4.34
N LEU A 222 -7.79 3.16 -4.63
CA LEU A 222 -8.12 4.58 -4.53
C LEU A 222 -9.37 4.94 -5.36
N SER A 223 -9.53 4.35 -6.55
CA SER A 223 -10.65 4.66 -7.44
C SER A 223 -12.02 4.19 -6.93
N PHE A 224 -12.07 3.30 -5.93
CA PHE A 224 -13.31 2.85 -5.30
C PHE A 224 -13.56 3.55 -3.97
N VAL A 225 -12.50 3.97 -3.25
CA VAL A 225 -12.64 4.59 -1.92
C VAL A 225 -12.68 6.12 -1.96
N ASP A 226 -12.06 6.77 -2.95
CA ASP A 226 -12.01 8.24 -3.09
C ASP A 226 -12.44 8.70 -4.50
N ASN A 227 -13.62 8.26 -4.93
CA ASN A 227 -14.19 8.61 -6.23
C ASN A 227 -15.30 9.67 -6.10
N PRO A 228 -15.27 10.76 -6.91
CA PRO A 228 -16.26 11.84 -6.83
C PRO A 228 -17.70 11.39 -7.12
N GLY A 229 -17.86 10.34 -7.93
CA GLY A 229 -19.15 9.82 -8.38
C GLY A 229 -19.78 8.83 -7.41
N PHE A 230 -18.98 8.09 -6.65
CA PHE A 230 -19.38 7.14 -5.61
C PHE A 230 -18.17 6.81 -4.73
N SER A 231 -18.39 6.42 -3.47
CA SER A 231 -17.32 5.95 -2.59
C SER A 231 -17.86 4.77 -1.78
N VAL A 232 -17.10 3.69 -1.70
CA VAL A 232 -17.48 2.50 -0.91
C VAL A 232 -17.02 2.65 0.53
N ASP A 233 -17.74 2.02 1.47
CA ASP A 233 -17.46 2.11 2.91
C ASP A 233 -16.28 1.22 3.35
N GLY A 234 -15.79 0.37 2.44
CA GLY A 234 -14.56 -0.40 2.60
C GLY A 234 -14.37 -1.42 1.49
N VAL A 235 -13.27 -2.17 1.57
CA VAL A 235 -12.91 -3.18 0.57
C VAL A 235 -12.64 -4.53 1.20
N LEU A 236 -12.98 -5.60 0.48
CA LEU A 236 -12.58 -6.96 0.75
C LEU A 236 -11.51 -7.36 -0.25
N THR A 237 -10.32 -7.65 0.25
CA THR A 237 -9.12 -7.91 -0.57
C THR A 237 -8.36 -9.12 -0.07
N ASP A 238 -7.67 -9.79 -1.01
CA ASP A 238 -6.67 -10.82 -0.70
C ASP A 238 -5.31 -10.19 -0.28
N PHE A 239 -5.10 -8.89 -0.53
CA PHE A 239 -3.86 -8.14 -0.30
C PHE A 239 -4.08 -6.94 0.64
N PRO A 240 -4.30 -7.16 1.95
CA PRO A 240 -4.63 -6.10 2.89
C PRO A 240 -3.53 -5.05 3.04
N VAL A 241 -2.25 -5.37 2.79
CA VAL A 241 -1.17 -4.38 2.80
C VAL A 241 -1.38 -3.33 1.71
N THR A 242 -1.66 -3.74 0.48
CA THR A 242 -1.89 -2.80 -0.63
C THR A 242 -3.15 -1.95 -0.43
N ALA A 243 -4.21 -2.56 0.11
CA ALA A 243 -5.38 -1.79 0.53
C ALA A 243 -5.03 -0.81 1.65
N SER A 244 -4.24 -1.22 2.65
CA SER A 244 -3.82 -0.34 3.76
C SER A 244 -2.95 0.81 3.27
N GLU A 245 -2.01 0.56 2.35
CA GLU A 245 -1.21 1.61 1.70
C GLU A 245 -2.08 2.60 0.90
N ALA A 246 -3.18 2.14 0.29
CA ALA A 246 -4.12 2.99 -0.42
C ALA A 246 -5.07 3.78 0.51
N ILE A 247 -5.27 3.32 1.74
CA ILE A 247 -6.37 3.72 2.62
C ILE A 247 -5.91 4.45 3.87
N GLU A 248 -4.88 3.94 4.55
CA GLU A 248 -4.05 4.81 5.38
C GLU A 248 -3.41 5.82 4.43
N ASN A 249 -3.19 7.05 4.86
CA ASN A 249 -2.32 7.96 4.13
C ASN A 249 -0.91 7.77 4.73
N PRO A 250 -0.19 6.68 4.41
CA PRO A 250 1.16 6.50 4.90
C PRO A 250 1.99 7.69 4.45
N LEU A 251 2.96 8.06 5.27
CA LEU A 251 3.90 9.11 4.89
C LEU A 251 4.75 8.60 3.73
N VAL A 252 4.42 8.99 2.49
CA VAL A 252 5.18 8.58 1.32
C VAL A 252 6.40 9.50 1.18
N ILE A 253 7.59 8.91 1.24
CA ILE A 253 8.86 9.60 1.04
C ILE A 253 9.50 9.06 -0.24
N THR A 254 9.94 9.95 -1.13
CA THR A 254 10.64 9.52 -2.34
C THR A 254 12.01 8.90 -2.02
N HIS A 255 12.53 8.11 -2.96
CA HIS A 255 13.94 7.71 -2.98
C HIS A 255 14.58 8.24 -4.27
N ASN A 256 15.23 9.39 -4.16
CA ASN A 256 15.76 10.23 -5.23
C ASN A 256 14.67 10.76 -6.20
N GLY A 257 13.50 11.14 -5.69
CA GLY A 257 12.32 11.49 -6.52
C GLY A 257 11.65 10.27 -7.17
N ALA A 258 10.97 10.46 -8.30
CA ALA A 258 10.38 9.38 -9.12
C ALA A 258 11.45 8.61 -9.92
N SER A 259 12.45 8.06 -9.23
CA SER A 259 13.61 7.36 -9.79
C SER A 259 13.28 6.06 -10.53
N GLY A 260 12.02 5.61 -10.47
CA GLY A 260 11.45 4.57 -11.34
C GLY A 260 11.33 5.00 -12.80
N MET A 261 11.08 6.28 -13.04
CA MET A 261 10.71 6.83 -14.35
C MET A 261 11.80 7.70 -14.97
N TYR A 262 12.51 8.47 -14.15
CA TYR A 262 13.58 9.38 -14.56
C TYR A 262 14.87 9.10 -13.79
N PRO A 263 16.04 9.56 -14.28
CA PRO A 263 17.25 9.59 -13.46
C PRO A 263 16.97 10.30 -12.13
N GLY A 264 17.39 9.68 -11.03
CA GLY A 264 17.11 10.18 -9.68
C GLY A 264 17.77 11.54 -9.40
N CYS A 265 17.22 12.27 -8.44
CA CYS A 265 17.68 13.62 -8.05
C CYS A 265 17.66 14.67 -9.17
N THR A 266 16.85 14.46 -10.21
CA THR A 266 16.65 15.43 -11.30
C THR A 266 15.37 16.22 -11.13
N ASP A 267 15.30 17.35 -11.84
CA ASP A 267 14.10 18.19 -11.90
C ASP A 267 12.83 17.43 -12.32
N LEU A 268 12.96 16.51 -13.30
CA LEU A 268 11.84 15.68 -13.77
C LEU A 268 11.42 14.64 -12.73
N ALA A 269 12.38 13.99 -12.06
CA ALA A 269 12.09 13.03 -11.00
C ALA A 269 11.31 13.68 -9.84
N TYR A 270 11.68 14.91 -9.45
CA TYR A 270 10.98 15.63 -8.39
C TYR A 270 9.63 16.18 -8.80
N LYS A 271 9.50 16.72 -10.01
CA LYS A 271 8.20 17.18 -10.55
C LYS A 271 7.20 16.02 -10.60
N GLN A 272 7.63 14.89 -11.15
CA GLN A 272 6.79 13.70 -11.24
C GLN A 272 6.36 13.21 -9.85
N ALA A 273 7.28 13.13 -8.88
CA ALA A 273 6.92 12.68 -7.54
C ALA A 273 5.90 13.59 -6.83
N VAL A 274 5.97 14.91 -7.06
CA VAL A 274 4.97 15.85 -6.55
C VAL A 274 3.62 15.68 -7.25
N ASP A 275 3.64 15.44 -8.56
CA ASP A 275 2.42 15.16 -9.33
C ASP A 275 1.76 13.86 -8.86
N ASP A 276 2.57 12.86 -8.48
CA ASP A 276 2.18 11.58 -7.87
C ASP A 276 1.71 11.71 -6.40
N LYS A 277 1.61 12.94 -5.87
CA LYS A 277 1.08 13.26 -4.52
C LYS A 277 1.91 12.72 -3.35
N VAL A 278 3.23 12.69 -3.51
CA VAL A 278 4.14 12.34 -2.41
C VAL A 278 4.05 13.33 -1.24
N ASP A 279 4.31 12.84 -0.02
CA ASP A 279 4.32 13.68 1.17
C ASP A 279 5.66 14.37 1.41
N ILE A 280 6.76 13.66 1.18
CA ILE A 280 8.11 14.18 1.37
C ILE A 280 8.96 13.84 0.15
N ILE A 281 9.63 14.84 -0.41
CA ILE A 281 10.69 14.61 -1.39
C ILE A 281 12.06 14.61 -0.71
N ASP A 282 12.93 13.68 -1.11
CA ASP A 282 14.27 13.51 -0.57
C ASP A 282 15.35 14.16 -1.46
N CYS A 283 16.45 14.59 -0.87
CA CYS A 283 17.65 15.01 -1.58
C CYS A 283 18.87 14.45 -0.86
N ASN A 284 19.57 13.55 -1.54
CA ASN A 284 20.89 13.12 -1.13
C ASN A 284 21.91 14.21 -1.50
N VAL A 285 22.40 14.92 -0.48
CA VAL A 285 23.21 16.12 -0.60
C VAL A 285 24.67 15.72 -0.78
N GLN A 286 25.21 16.05 -1.94
CA GLN A 286 26.62 15.89 -2.27
C GLN A 286 27.29 17.27 -2.44
N ILE A 287 28.62 17.33 -2.33
CA ILE A 287 29.38 18.58 -2.43
C ILE A 287 30.37 18.50 -3.60
N THR A 288 30.34 19.51 -4.47
CA THR A 288 31.29 19.66 -5.58
C THR A 288 32.66 20.18 -5.12
N SER A 289 33.67 20.15 -6.00
CA SER A 289 35.02 20.64 -5.68
C SER A 289 35.07 22.14 -5.36
N ASP A 290 34.17 22.91 -5.98
CA ASP A 290 33.93 24.34 -5.73
C ASP A 290 32.92 24.61 -4.60
N LYS A 291 32.63 23.59 -3.79
CA LYS A 291 31.81 23.67 -2.55
C LYS A 291 30.33 24.01 -2.78
N VAL A 292 29.78 23.66 -3.93
CA VAL A 292 28.35 23.81 -4.24
C VAL A 292 27.60 22.55 -3.76
N PRO A 293 26.57 22.68 -2.91
CA PRO A 293 25.72 21.56 -2.53
C PRO A 293 24.73 21.23 -3.64
N ILE A 294 24.64 19.94 -4.00
CA ILE A 294 23.81 19.43 -5.08
C ILE A 294 23.00 18.22 -4.61
N CYS A 295 21.85 17.96 -5.23
CA CYS A 295 21.11 16.72 -5.05
C CYS A 295 21.63 15.68 -6.05
N LEU A 296 22.17 14.57 -5.55
CA LEU A 296 22.67 13.49 -6.40
C LEU A 296 22.60 12.15 -5.66
N SER A 297 22.14 11.10 -6.34
CA SER A 297 21.87 9.80 -5.72
C SER A 297 23.11 9.04 -5.21
N SER A 298 24.31 9.47 -5.62
CA SER A 298 25.58 8.89 -5.18
C SER A 298 26.68 9.94 -5.19
N ILE A 299 27.68 9.76 -4.32
CA ILE A 299 28.93 10.53 -4.30
C ILE A 299 29.87 10.14 -5.47
N ASP A 300 29.75 8.93 -6.00
CA ASP A 300 30.50 8.46 -7.18
C ASP A 300 29.68 8.72 -8.45
N LEU A 301 30.17 9.62 -9.29
CA LEU A 301 29.51 10.05 -10.51
C LEU A 301 29.35 8.91 -11.53
N ILE A 302 30.11 7.82 -11.40
CA ILE A 302 29.98 6.64 -12.26
C ILE A 302 28.61 5.97 -12.08
N GLN A 303 28.00 6.05 -10.89
CA GLN A 303 26.80 5.29 -10.54
C GLN A 303 25.48 5.87 -11.06
N GLY A 304 25.50 7.07 -11.65
CA GLY A 304 24.27 7.76 -12.05
C GLY A 304 24.46 8.91 -13.03
N THR A 305 25.61 8.96 -13.71
CA THR A 305 25.87 9.99 -14.73
C THR A 305 26.72 9.44 -15.87
N THR A 306 26.74 10.15 -16.99
CA THR A 306 27.58 9.83 -18.15
C THR A 306 29.06 10.23 -17.98
N VAL A 307 29.59 10.36 -16.75
CA VAL A 307 30.95 10.87 -16.48
C VAL A 307 32.05 10.06 -17.19
N THR A 308 31.86 8.75 -17.34
CA THR A 308 32.80 7.86 -18.02
C THR A 308 32.81 8.04 -19.55
N GLN A 309 31.79 8.71 -20.09
CA GLN A 309 31.58 8.91 -21.52
C GLN A 309 32.02 10.31 -21.99
N VAL A 310 32.34 11.23 -21.06
CA VAL A 310 32.66 12.63 -21.35
C VAL A 310 34.13 12.93 -20.97
N PRO A 311 35.03 13.09 -21.96
CA PRO A 311 36.40 13.53 -21.71
C PRO A 311 36.45 14.97 -21.15
N PRO A 312 37.45 15.33 -20.31
CA PRO A 312 38.57 14.52 -19.85
C PRO A 312 38.31 13.81 -18.51
N PHE A 313 37.06 13.67 -18.07
CA PHE A 313 36.75 13.33 -16.67
C PHE A 313 37.20 11.93 -16.24
N THR A 314 37.33 10.98 -17.17
CA THR A 314 37.89 9.64 -16.91
C THR A 314 39.30 9.69 -16.30
N SER A 315 40.10 10.72 -16.62
CA SER A 315 41.43 10.92 -16.03
C SER A 315 41.42 11.38 -14.56
N ARG A 316 40.25 11.76 -14.02
CA ARG A 316 40.08 12.22 -12.63
C ARG A 316 39.67 11.10 -11.66
N THR A 317 39.80 9.86 -12.09
CA THR A 317 39.52 8.68 -11.28
C THR A 317 40.44 8.64 -10.05
N SER A 318 39.90 8.28 -8.89
CA SER A 318 40.66 8.11 -7.65
C SER A 318 40.09 6.98 -6.80
N THR A 319 40.91 6.40 -5.91
CA THR A 319 40.46 5.40 -4.93
C THR A 319 40.43 6.02 -3.55
N ILE A 320 39.28 5.94 -2.88
CA ILE A 320 39.07 6.52 -1.55
C ILE A 320 38.49 5.43 -0.65
N PRO A 321 39.34 4.68 0.08
CA PRO A 321 38.91 3.54 0.89
C PRO A 321 37.90 3.90 1.98
N GLN A 322 37.80 5.16 2.39
CA GLN A 322 36.78 5.61 3.35
C GLN A 322 35.37 5.71 2.74
N ILE A 323 35.25 5.64 1.41
CA ILE A 323 33.98 5.73 0.68
C ILE A 323 33.69 4.39 -0.01
N GLN A 324 34.64 3.89 -0.81
CA GLN A 324 34.50 2.61 -1.53
C GLN A 324 35.87 2.00 -1.87
N ASP A 325 35.89 0.68 -2.07
CA ASP A 325 37.12 -0.09 -2.36
C ASP A 325 37.58 0.03 -3.82
N THR A 326 36.70 0.44 -4.72
CA THR A 326 36.98 0.59 -6.15
C THR A 326 37.35 2.02 -6.51
N ALA A 327 38.02 2.19 -7.65
CA ALA A 327 38.31 3.51 -8.17
C ALA A 327 37.01 4.16 -8.71
N GLY A 328 36.76 5.41 -8.35
CA GLY A 328 35.57 6.17 -8.72
C GLY A 328 35.91 7.59 -9.17
N ILE A 329 34.91 8.31 -9.70
CA ILE A 329 35.02 9.73 -10.02
C ILE A 329 34.03 10.45 -9.13
N PHE A 330 34.51 11.10 -8.08
CA PHE A 330 33.63 11.60 -7.04
C PHE A 330 33.16 13.03 -7.31
N THR A 331 32.01 13.41 -6.76
CA THR A 331 31.44 14.76 -6.88
C THR A 331 32.42 15.86 -6.49
N PHE A 332 33.24 15.66 -5.44
CA PHE A 332 34.27 16.62 -5.02
C PHE A 332 35.52 16.66 -5.93
N ASN A 333 35.59 15.89 -7.02
CA ASN A 333 36.65 15.99 -8.03
C ASN A 333 36.30 16.97 -9.17
N LEU A 334 35.02 17.34 -9.30
CA LEU A 334 34.51 18.20 -10.37
C LEU A 334 33.82 19.45 -9.79
N THR A 335 33.93 20.57 -10.49
CA THR A 335 33.16 21.78 -10.18
C THR A 335 31.69 21.60 -10.56
N TRP A 336 30.80 22.44 -10.03
CA TRP A 336 29.40 22.44 -10.45
C TRP A 336 29.26 22.65 -11.97
N GLU A 337 30.03 23.56 -12.55
CA GLU A 337 30.01 23.81 -14.00
C GLU A 337 30.44 22.57 -14.81
N GLU A 338 31.40 21.80 -14.31
CA GLU A 338 31.82 20.53 -14.92
C GLU A 338 30.74 19.46 -14.80
N ILE A 339 30.07 19.34 -13.66
CA ILE A 339 28.96 18.38 -13.46
C ILE A 339 27.77 18.72 -14.37
N GLN A 340 27.47 20.00 -14.61
CA GLN A 340 26.41 20.40 -15.54
C GLN A 340 26.67 20.00 -16.99
N LYS A 341 27.92 19.67 -17.37
CA LYS A 341 28.28 19.16 -18.71
C LYS A 341 27.98 17.65 -18.84
N LEU A 342 27.74 16.96 -17.74
CA LEU A 342 27.33 15.57 -17.71
C LEU A 342 25.83 15.44 -17.98
N ARG A 343 25.38 14.24 -18.31
CA ARG A 343 23.95 13.90 -18.28
C ARG A 343 23.65 13.00 -17.09
N PRO A 344 22.51 13.20 -16.41
CA PRO A 344 22.00 12.20 -15.49
C PRO A 344 21.83 10.86 -16.20
N GLU A 345 21.96 9.75 -15.47
CA GLU A 345 21.75 8.41 -16.00
C GLU A 345 20.87 7.62 -15.03
N ILE A 346 19.82 6.99 -15.57
CA ILE A 346 18.86 6.25 -14.74
C ILE A 346 19.53 5.01 -14.13
N SER A 347 19.39 4.86 -12.81
CA SER A 347 19.96 3.72 -12.10
C SER A 347 19.29 2.42 -12.56
N ASN A 348 20.12 1.42 -12.84
CA ASN A 348 19.67 0.06 -13.08
C ASN A 348 20.24 -0.87 -12.00
N PRO A 349 19.46 -1.20 -10.96
CA PRO A 349 19.93 -2.08 -9.90
C PRO A 349 20.13 -3.54 -10.34
N GLU A 350 19.54 -3.96 -11.47
CA GLU A 350 19.50 -5.36 -11.93
C GLU A 350 20.06 -5.49 -13.36
N LEU A 351 21.28 -4.99 -13.57
CA LEU A 351 21.97 -5.02 -14.86
C LEU A 351 22.17 -6.45 -15.39
N GLU A 352 22.35 -7.44 -14.50
CA GLU A 352 22.53 -8.85 -14.87
C GLU A 352 21.33 -9.42 -15.63
N TYR A 353 20.12 -8.97 -15.27
CA TYR A 353 18.87 -9.41 -15.90
C TYR A 353 18.47 -8.54 -17.09
N ARG A 354 19.29 -7.56 -17.50
CA ARG A 354 19.02 -6.59 -18.58
C ARG A 354 17.70 -5.83 -18.41
N LEU A 355 17.20 -5.72 -17.19
CA LEU A 355 15.97 -5.01 -16.89
C LEU A 355 16.26 -3.52 -16.80
N VAL A 356 15.95 -2.76 -17.86
CA VAL A 356 16.14 -1.30 -17.87
C VAL A 356 14.84 -0.65 -17.41
N ARG A 357 14.91 0.27 -16.43
CA ARG A 357 13.74 1.00 -15.88
C ARG A 357 12.91 1.69 -16.97
N ASN A 358 13.39 2.82 -17.51
CA ASN A 358 12.75 3.53 -18.60
C ASN A 358 13.77 3.94 -19.67
N PRO A 359 13.89 3.17 -20.77
CA PRO A 359 14.86 3.46 -21.83
C PRO A 359 14.66 4.81 -22.52
N ALA A 360 13.42 5.32 -22.60
CA ALA A 360 13.11 6.57 -23.30
C ALA A 360 13.62 7.79 -22.54
N TYR A 361 13.62 7.72 -21.21
CA TYR A 361 14.05 8.82 -20.33
C TYR A 361 15.40 8.57 -19.66
N LYS A 362 16.17 7.58 -20.14
CA LYS A 362 17.41 7.11 -19.50
C LYS A 362 18.44 8.18 -19.15
N ASN A 363 18.45 9.32 -19.86
CA ASN A 363 19.32 10.46 -19.59
C ASN A 363 18.56 11.81 -19.50
N ALA A 364 17.25 11.76 -19.22
CA ALA A 364 16.41 12.95 -19.18
C ALA A 364 16.55 13.71 -17.85
N GLY A 365 16.24 15.00 -17.88
CA GLY A 365 16.28 15.88 -16.71
C GLY A 365 17.61 16.61 -16.53
N SER A 366 17.61 17.53 -15.57
CA SER A 366 18.75 18.37 -15.20
C SER A 366 19.11 18.15 -13.73
N PHE A 367 20.41 18.20 -13.42
CA PHE A 367 20.87 18.24 -12.03
C PHE A 367 20.38 19.50 -11.33
N TRP A 368 20.12 19.37 -10.03
CA TRP A 368 19.73 20.49 -9.18
C TRP A 368 20.78 20.79 -8.11
N LYS A 369 21.03 22.08 -7.88
CA LYS A 369 21.63 22.52 -6.62
C LYS A 369 20.62 22.26 -5.51
N LEU A 370 21.12 22.08 -4.29
CA LEU A 370 20.26 22.01 -3.12
C LEU A 370 19.36 23.25 -3.01
N SER A 371 19.85 24.44 -3.40
CA SER A 371 19.05 25.67 -3.44
C SER A 371 17.85 25.60 -4.39
N ASP A 372 18.03 24.96 -5.55
CA ASP A 372 16.99 24.87 -6.57
C ASP A 372 15.92 23.86 -6.12
N PHE A 373 16.34 22.74 -5.53
CA PHE A 373 15.45 21.76 -4.89
C PHE A 373 14.61 22.38 -3.78
N LEU A 374 15.24 23.12 -2.85
CA LEU A 374 14.52 23.75 -1.74
C LEU A 374 13.56 24.84 -2.23
N ALA A 375 13.95 25.62 -3.25
CA ALA A 375 13.08 26.61 -3.87
C ALA A 375 11.87 25.95 -4.55
N PHE A 376 12.09 24.83 -5.26
CA PHE A 376 11.00 24.05 -5.85
C PHE A 376 10.04 23.50 -4.80
N ALA A 377 10.56 22.87 -3.74
CA ALA A 377 9.77 22.23 -2.69
C ALA A 377 8.83 23.19 -1.95
N LYS A 378 9.29 24.43 -1.73
CA LYS A 378 8.60 25.45 -0.93
C LYS A 378 7.19 25.78 -1.43
N ASP A 379 6.98 25.73 -2.75
CA ASP A 379 5.72 26.14 -3.39
C ASP A 379 4.82 24.95 -3.76
N LYS A 380 5.12 23.74 -3.26
CA LYS A 380 4.40 22.51 -3.59
C LYS A 380 3.52 22.02 -2.43
N PRO A 381 2.40 21.34 -2.74
CA PRO A 381 1.49 20.79 -1.73
C PRO A 381 2.05 19.48 -1.13
N ILE A 382 3.28 19.54 -0.59
CA ILE A 382 3.97 18.43 0.09
C ILE A 382 4.15 18.77 1.57
N LYS A 383 4.22 17.75 2.43
CA LYS A 383 4.35 17.90 3.89
C LYS A 383 5.76 18.35 4.31
N GLY A 384 6.80 17.94 3.59
CA GLY A 384 8.19 18.21 3.99
C GLY A 384 9.24 17.90 2.93
N VAL A 385 10.50 18.11 3.31
CA VAL A 385 11.68 17.63 2.57
C VAL A 385 12.60 16.84 3.48
N MET A 386 13.27 15.82 2.92
CA MET A 386 14.27 15.01 3.62
C MET A 386 15.65 15.25 3.01
N LEU A 387 16.60 15.72 3.81
CA LEU A 387 17.99 15.90 3.37
C LEU A 387 18.84 14.77 3.92
N ILE A 388 19.48 14.03 3.04
CA ILE A 388 20.36 12.90 3.38
C ILE A 388 21.79 13.36 3.14
N ILE A 389 22.68 13.24 4.13
CA ILE A 389 24.10 13.60 4.00
C ILE A 389 24.95 12.36 4.21
N GLU A 390 25.35 11.73 3.10
CA GLU A 390 26.25 10.58 3.12
C GLU A 390 27.71 11.02 3.31
N ASN A 391 28.53 10.15 3.93
CA ASN A 391 29.97 10.38 4.07
C ASN A 391 30.34 11.70 4.78
N ALA A 392 29.46 12.20 5.66
CA ALA A 392 29.59 13.52 6.30
C ALA A 392 30.94 13.72 7.01
N ILE A 393 31.47 12.67 7.65
CA ILE A 393 32.78 12.68 8.33
C ILE A 393 33.94 12.86 7.32
N TYR A 394 33.87 12.21 6.16
CA TYR A 394 34.89 12.34 5.13
C TYR A 394 34.84 13.72 4.48
N LEU A 395 33.64 14.18 4.11
CA LEU A 395 33.42 15.48 3.50
C LEU A 395 33.88 16.63 4.41
N THR A 396 33.56 16.56 5.70
CA THR A 396 34.01 17.58 6.67
C THR A 396 35.54 17.62 6.81
N LYS A 397 36.22 16.47 6.91
CA LYS A 397 37.69 16.43 7.00
C LYS A 397 38.40 16.93 5.74
N LYS A 398 37.84 16.68 4.56
CA LYS A 398 38.44 17.06 3.26
C LYS A 398 38.17 18.52 2.89
N LEU A 399 36.97 19.03 3.20
CA LEU A 399 36.54 20.39 2.86
C LEU A 399 36.94 21.43 3.92
N VAL A 400 37.19 21.00 5.15
CA VAL A 400 37.65 21.85 6.27
C VAL A 400 39.15 21.63 6.52
N LYS A 401 39.99 21.75 5.49
CA LYS A 401 41.42 22.02 5.69
C LYS A 401 41.61 23.53 5.94
N ASN A 402 41.32 23.98 7.16
CA ASN A 402 41.88 25.17 7.85
C ASN A 402 40.99 25.64 9.03
N ASN A 403 40.82 24.81 10.07
CA ASN A 403 40.87 25.21 11.50
C ASN A 403 40.44 24.04 12.41
N PRO A 404 41.28 23.52 13.32
CA PRO A 404 40.89 22.41 14.19
C PRO A 404 39.90 22.75 15.31
N ASN A 405 39.56 24.04 15.54
CA ASN A 405 38.83 24.48 16.74
C ASN A 405 37.57 25.33 16.47
N LYS A 406 36.89 25.14 15.34
CA LYS A 406 35.52 25.64 15.16
C LYS A 406 34.68 24.55 14.50
N CYS A 407 33.83 23.88 15.27
CA CYS A 407 32.54 23.44 14.74
C CYS A 407 31.95 24.64 13.98
N LEU A 408 31.35 24.43 12.80
CA LEU A 408 30.74 25.48 11.97
C LEU A 408 29.74 26.33 12.79
N HIS A 409 30.26 27.32 13.50
CA HIS A 409 29.55 28.41 14.15
C HIS A 409 29.85 29.68 13.35
N HIS A 410 29.48 29.65 12.08
CA HIS A 410 28.85 30.76 11.34
C HIS A 410 28.43 30.24 9.96
N PRO A 411 27.29 30.69 9.46
CA PRO A 411 26.19 29.80 9.11
C PRO A 411 26.13 29.59 7.60
N LEU A 412 25.97 28.34 7.19
CA LEU A 412 25.03 28.08 6.10
C LEU A 412 23.68 28.58 6.62
N ASN A 413 23.27 29.77 6.16
CA ASN A 413 21.95 30.35 6.41
C ASN A 413 20.88 29.50 5.70
N VAL A 414 20.73 28.25 6.13
CA VAL A 414 19.48 27.51 6.02
C VAL A 414 18.74 27.84 7.30
N VAL A 415 17.62 28.55 7.16
CA VAL A 415 16.75 28.98 8.25
C VAL A 415 16.30 27.75 9.05
N LEU A 416 17.06 27.40 10.09
CA LEU A 416 16.68 26.43 11.11
C LEU A 416 15.67 27.11 12.04
N SER A 417 14.38 27.02 11.71
CA SER A 417 13.28 27.33 12.62
C SER A 417 12.74 26.04 13.23
N ALA A 418 13.49 25.44 14.15
CA ALA A 418 12.93 24.45 15.08
C ALA A 418 12.44 25.19 16.33
N LYS A 419 11.14 25.52 16.38
CA LYS A 419 10.50 25.90 17.66
C LYS A 419 10.04 24.63 18.36
N THR A 420 10.88 24.12 19.26
CA THR A 420 10.52 23.09 20.23
C THR A 420 9.55 23.70 21.26
N ARG A 421 8.32 23.19 21.36
CA ARG A 421 7.45 23.40 22.54
C ARG A 421 6.80 22.08 22.93
N LEU A 422 7.48 21.37 23.83
CA LEU A 422 6.88 20.34 24.66
C LEU A 422 7.20 20.67 26.11
N GLN A 423 6.11 20.85 26.87
CA GLN A 423 5.98 20.99 28.33
C GLN A 423 5.90 22.41 28.92
N GLU A 424 4.66 22.92 29.05
CA GLU A 424 4.07 23.28 30.36
C GLU A 424 2.53 23.46 30.23
N LYS A 425 1.78 22.80 31.11
CA LYS A 425 0.31 22.88 31.20
C LYS A 425 -0.13 24.24 31.76
N ARG A 426 -1.09 24.94 31.12
CA ARG A 426 -2.38 25.42 31.70
C ARG A 426 -3.04 26.56 30.87
N LYS A 427 -4.30 26.31 30.50
CA LYS A 427 -5.46 27.23 30.40
C LYS A 427 -5.51 28.36 29.34
N LEU A 428 -6.69 28.43 28.72
CA LEU A 428 -7.37 29.50 27.95
C LEU A 428 -7.05 29.69 26.44
N ALA A 429 -8.03 29.25 25.64
CA ALA A 429 -8.77 29.96 24.57
C ALA A 429 -8.08 30.88 23.53
N ARG A 430 -8.46 30.60 22.27
CA ARG A 430 -8.61 31.45 21.06
C ARG A 430 -7.43 31.64 20.09
N VAL A 431 -7.70 31.11 18.88
CA VAL A 431 -7.74 31.75 17.54
C VAL A 431 -6.41 32.08 16.82
N ASP A 432 -6.29 31.40 15.67
CA ASP A 432 -5.65 31.72 14.38
C ASP A 432 -4.27 32.38 14.31
N HIS A 433 -3.33 31.64 13.69
CA HIS A 433 -2.76 32.05 12.41
C HIS A 433 -2.11 30.85 11.68
N LYS A 434 -2.53 30.61 10.42
CA LYS A 434 -1.87 29.72 9.47
C LYS A 434 -0.48 30.27 9.11
N SER A 435 0.58 29.49 9.37
CA SER A 435 1.80 29.50 8.55
C SER A 435 2.08 28.06 8.14
N SER A 436 2.05 27.77 6.84
CA SER A 436 2.58 26.53 6.29
C SER A 436 4.09 26.55 6.51
N SER A 437 4.57 25.74 7.45
CA SER A 437 5.98 25.49 7.68
C SER A 437 6.31 24.11 7.14
N THR A 438 7.05 24.05 6.02
CA THR A 438 7.64 22.80 5.52
C THR A 438 8.61 22.27 6.56
N GLU A 439 8.40 21.05 7.03
CA GLU A 439 9.28 20.40 7.99
C GLU A 439 10.53 19.86 7.26
N VAL A 440 11.72 20.14 7.82
CA VAL A 440 13.01 19.71 7.25
C VAL A 440 13.63 18.66 8.17
N ASN A 441 13.74 17.44 7.70
CA ASN A 441 14.37 16.33 8.42
C ASN A 441 15.76 16.04 7.82
N ILE A 442 16.80 16.03 8.67
CA ILE A 442 18.18 15.72 8.27
C ILE A 442 18.54 14.33 8.81
N VAL A 443 18.97 13.44 7.91
CA VAL A 443 19.45 12.09 8.28
C VAL A 443 20.92 11.95 7.89
N CYS A 444 21.75 11.62 8.88
CA CYS A 444 23.17 11.31 8.70
C CYS A 444 23.37 9.81 8.93
N PRO A 445 23.43 8.97 7.88
CA PRO A 445 23.89 7.59 8.03
C PRO A 445 25.37 7.60 8.46
N TYR A 446 25.69 6.80 9.49
CA TYR A 446 26.98 6.76 10.20
C TYR A 446 28.18 6.53 9.27
#